data_AF-A0A7V9SZF0-F1
#
_entry.id   AF-A0A7V9SZF0-F1
#
_cell.length_a   1.000
_cell.length_b   1.000
_cell.length_c   1.000
_cell.angle_alpha   90.00
_cell.angle_beta   90.00
_cell.angle_gamma   90.00
#
_symmetry.space_group_name_H-M   'P 1'
#
loop_
_entity.id
_entity.type
_entity.pdbx_description
1 polymer ?
#
loop_
_entity_poly.entity_id
_entity_poly.type
_entity_poly.pdbx_seq_one_letter_code
_entity_poly.pdbx_strand_id
1 'polypeptide(L)'
;MRCEDLSEALAGVADGSELADRRARRHVEGCLRCQAELAQHRKLLKALRTLRTEVLTPAPGLVAEVLASLEEAGERAAVRSLLQGRRVAYLIALGVAGSAAITGAGVAVLMARRSRPGHSRPRSGPPARSFPSRLAS
;
A
#
# COMPACT_ATOMS: atom_id res chain seq x y z
N MET A 1 3.36 -26.99 10.71
CA MET A 1 2.77 -26.11 9.70
C MET A 1 1.86 -27.00 8.88
N ARG A 2 0.61 -26.58 8.72
CA ARG A 2 -0.40 -27.35 8.01
C ARG A 2 -0.52 -26.80 6.59
N CYS A 3 -1.11 -27.59 5.70
CA CYS A 3 -1.29 -27.18 4.30
C CYS A 3 -2.26 -26.00 4.19
N GLU A 4 -3.26 -25.95 5.07
CA GLU A 4 -4.26 -24.87 5.12
C GLU A 4 -3.60 -23.51 5.38
N ASP A 5 -2.59 -23.47 6.26
CA ASP A 5 -1.83 -22.26 6.62
C ASP A 5 -1.08 -21.67 5.41
N LEU A 6 -0.82 -22.47 4.38
CA LEU A 6 -0.05 -22.08 3.19
C LEU A 6 -0.92 -21.72 1.99
N SER A 7 -2.15 -22.23 1.93
CA SER A 7 -3.04 -22.08 0.76
C SER A 7 -3.16 -20.63 0.27
N GLU A 8 -3.41 -19.68 1.18
CA GLU A 8 -3.50 -18.25 0.83
C GLU A 8 -2.16 -17.66 0.38
N ALA A 9 -1.05 -18.14 0.93
CA ALA A 9 0.28 -17.64 0.62
C ALA A 9 0.82 -18.17 -0.72
N LEU A 10 0.40 -19.37 -1.16
CA LEU A 10 0.92 -20.06 -2.34
C LEU A 10 0.73 -19.26 -3.64
N ALA A 11 -0.34 -18.47 -3.75
CA ALA A 11 -0.56 -17.57 -4.89
C ALA A 11 0.59 -16.56 -5.03
N GLY A 12 0.97 -15.90 -3.92
CA GLY A 12 2.10 -14.98 -3.89
C GLY A 12 3.41 -15.65 -4.29
N VAL A 13 3.65 -16.87 -3.83
CA VAL A 13 4.84 -17.66 -4.19
C VAL A 13 4.87 -17.96 -5.69
N ALA A 14 3.72 -18.31 -6.27
CA ALA A 14 3.61 -18.61 -7.68
C ALA A 14 3.86 -17.39 -8.58
N ASP A 15 3.51 -16.19 -8.11
CA ASP A 15 3.82 -14.91 -8.74
C ASP A 15 5.29 -14.47 -8.58
N GLY A 16 6.07 -15.19 -7.76
CA GLY A 16 7.47 -14.88 -7.47
C GLY A 16 7.67 -13.91 -6.31
N SER A 17 6.61 -13.55 -5.57
CA SER A 17 6.78 -12.93 -4.25
C SER A 17 7.23 -14.02 -3.26
N GLU A 18 8.43 -13.86 -2.68
CA GLU A 18 9.06 -14.93 -1.91
C GLU A 18 8.28 -15.31 -0.64
N LEU A 19 8.30 -16.61 -0.29
CA LEU A 19 8.01 -17.05 1.08
C LEU A 19 9.09 -16.49 2.00
N ALA A 20 8.72 -15.60 2.92
CA ALA A 20 9.63 -15.10 3.94
C ALA A 20 10.08 -16.19 4.93
N ASP A 21 9.28 -17.25 5.11
CA ASP A 21 9.56 -18.32 6.09
C ASP A 21 10.25 -19.55 5.48
N ARG A 22 11.41 -19.92 6.03
CA ARG A 22 12.16 -21.15 5.65
C ARG A 22 11.38 -22.43 5.95
N ARG A 23 10.54 -22.44 6.98
CA ARG A 23 9.74 -23.63 7.33
C ARG A 23 8.65 -23.89 6.29
N ALA A 24 8.07 -22.83 5.72
CA ALA A 24 7.12 -22.90 4.62
C ALA A 24 7.77 -23.48 3.36
N ARG A 25 8.96 -22.99 2.99
CA ARG A 25 9.72 -23.51 1.83
C ARG A 25 9.97 -25.02 1.94
N ARG A 26 10.48 -25.48 3.09
CA ARG A 26 10.71 -26.92 3.35
C ARG A 26 9.42 -27.75 3.28
N HIS A 27 8.30 -27.22 3.75
CA HIS A 27 7.02 -27.92 3.65
C HIS A 27 6.58 -28.05 2.18
N VAL A 28 6.65 -26.98 1.39
CA VAL A 28 6.32 -27.00 -0.03
C VAL A 28 7.24 -27.95 -0.80
N GLU A 29 8.54 -27.99 -0.49
CA GLU A 29 9.49 -28.94 -1.09
C GLU A 29 9.19 -30.41 -0.72
N GLY A 30 8.60 -30.66 0.45
CA GLY A 30 8.27 -32.02 0.92
C GLY A 30 6.82 -32.46 0.71
N CYS A 31 5.89 -31.57 0.36
CA CYS A 31 4.45 -31.86 0.31
C CYS A 31 3.89 -31.79 -1.12
N LEU A 32 3.48 -32.94 -1.66
CA LEU A 32 2.90 -33.04 -3.01
C LEU A 32 1.62 -32.22 -3.20
N ARG A 33 0.80 -32.06 -2.15
CA ARG A 33 -0.42 -31.24 -2.22
C ARG A 33 -0.10 -29.78 -2.48
N CYS A 34 0.81 -29.19 -1.69
CA CYS A 34 1.24 -27.82 -1.88
C CYS A 34 1.99 -27.63 -3.21
N GLN A 35 2.72 -28.63 -3.69
CA GLN A 35 3.36 -28.59 -5.01
C GLN A 35 2.33 -28.57 -6.15
N ALA A 36 1.28 -29.39 -6.05
CA ALA A 36 0.21 -29.43 -7.04
C ALA A 36 -0.54 -28.09 -7.12
N GLU A 37 -0.87 -27.52 -5.96
CA GLU A 37 -1.52 -26.21 -5.85
C GLU A 37 -0.63 -25.09 -6.41
N LEU A 38 0.67 -25.10 -6.08
CA LEU A 38 1.63 -24.13 -6.63
C LEU A 38 1.78 -24.26 -8.15
N ALA A 39 1.80 -25.48 -8.69
CA ALA A 39 1.82 -25.72 -10.13
C ALA A 39 0.53 -25.22 -10.80
N GLN A 40 -0.63 -25.36 -10.16
CA GLN A 40 -1.91 -24.83 -10.65
C GLN A 40 -1.89 -23.31 -10.71
N HIS A 41 -1.43 -22.62 -9.65
CA HIS A 41 -1.27 -21.18 -9.67
C HIS A 41 -0.33 -20.71 -10.79
N ARG A 42 0.83 -21.36 -10.96
CA ARG A 42 1.76 -21.02 -12.06
C ARG A 42 1.12 -21.17 -13.44
N LYS A 43 0.30 -22.20 -13.65
CA LYS A 43 -0.45 -22.39 -14.90
C LYS A 43 -1.44 -21.26 -15.13
N LEU A 44 -2.22 -20.89 -14.11
CA LEU A 44 -3.16 -19.78 -14.19
C LEU A 44 -2.45 -18.46 -14.53
N LEU A 45 -1.35 -18.15 -13.83
CA LEU A 45 -0.56 -16.96 -14.08
C LEU A 45 0.08 -16.95 -15.47
N LYS A 46 0.46 -18.11 -16.00
CA LYS A 46 0.92 -18.25 -17.39
C LYS A 46 -0.19 -17.89 -18.37
N ALA A 47 -1.41 -18.38 -18.17
CA ALA A 47 -2.57 -18.03 -19.01
C ALA A 47 -2.95 -16.55 -18.90
N LEU A 48 -2.91 -15.96 -17.72
CA LEU A 48 -3.14 -14.51 -17.56
C LEU A 48 -2.06 -13.68 -18.25
N ARG A 49 -0.80 -14.15 -18.24
CA ARG A 49 0.30 -13.51 -18.97
C ARG A 49 0.13 -13.57 -20.48
N THR A 50 -0.47 -14.63 -21.04
CA THR A 50 -0.73 -14.69 -22.49
C THR A 50 -1.83 -13.73 -22.91
N LEU A 51 -2.84 -13.50 -22.06
CA LEU A 51 -3.88 -12.50 -22.33
C LEU A 51 -3.35 -11.06 -22.22
N ARG A 52 -2.32 -10.83 -21.40
CA ARG A 52 -1.72 -9.49 -21.23
C ARG A 52 -1.17 -8.90 -22.53
N THR A 53 -0.75 -9.75 -23.46
CA THR A 53 -0.20 -9.30 -24.76
C THR A 53 -1.28 -9.00 -25.79
N GLU A 54 -2.55 -9.26 -25.46
CA GLU A 54 -3.67 -8.79 -26.27
C GLU A 54 -3.81 -7.28 -26.06
N VAL A 55 -3.34 -6.51 -27.04
CA VAL A 55 -3.37 -5.05 -27.00
C VAL A 55 -4.80 -4.59 -27.23
N LEU A 56 -5.51 -4.32 -26.13
CA LEU A 56 -6.73 -3.53 -26.17
C LEU A 56 -6.34 -2.08 -26.50
N THR A 57 -6.76 -1.60 -27.67
CA THR A 57 -6.57 -0.18 -27.99
C THR A 57 -7.43 0.65 -27.02
N PRO A 58 -6.82 1.50 -26.16
CA PRO A 58 -7.60 2.33 -25.27
C PRO A 58 -8.47 3.29 -26.09
N ALA A 59 -9.63 3.68 -25.55
CA ALA A 59 -10.45 4.70 -26.17
C ALA A 59 -9.60 5.96 -26.42
N PRO A 60 -9.70 6.59 -27.61
CA PRO A 60 -8.94 7.80 -27.89
C PRO A 60 -9.30 8.86 -26.84
N GLY A 61 -8.28 9.48 -26.23
CA GLY A 61 -8.46 10.47 -25.16
C GLY A 61 -8.36 9.94 -23.73
N LEU A 62 -8.46 8.63 -23.49
CA LEU A 62 -8.38 8.05 -22.13
C LEU A 62 -7.08 8.44 -21.40
N VAL A 63 -5.95 8.44 -22.12
CA VAL A 63 -4.66 8.85 -21.56
C VAL A 63 -4.70 10.32 -21.13
N ALA A 64 -5.30 11.19 -21.94
CA ALA A 64 -5.44 12.61 -21.61
C ALA A 64 -6.38 12.81 -20.41
N GLU A 65 -7.49 12.08 -20.33
CA GLU A 65 -8.39 12.11 -19.17
C GLU A 65 -7.70 11.66 -17.88
N VAL A 66 -6.91 10.58 -17.94
CA VAL A 66 -6.15 10.10 -16.77
C VAL A 66 -5.12 11.14 -16.34
N LEU A 67 -4.37 11.73 -17.28
CA LEU A 67 -3.40 12.78 -16.95
C LEU A 67 -4.08 14.02 -16.34
N ALA A 68 -5.20 14.47 -16.92
CA ALA A 68 -5.99 15.57 -16.37
C ALA A 68 -6.49 15.25 -14.95
N SER A 69 -6.91 14.01 -14.69
CA SER A 69 -7.36 13.59 -13.36
C SER A 69 -6.23 13.57 -12.31
N LEU A 70 -5.01 13.23 -12.74
CA LEU A 70 -3.82 13.24 -11.88
C LEU A 70 -3.35 14.67 -11.60
N GLU A 71 -3.37 15.54 -12.61
CA GLU A 71 -3.06 16.96 -12.46
C GLU A 71 -4.04 17.63 -11.51
N GLU A 72 -5.35 17.41 -11.67
CA GLU A 72 -6.36 18.00 -10.80
C GLU A 72 -6.26 17.44 -9.36
N ALA A 73 -5.87 16.18 -9.17
CA ALA A 73 -5.59 15.63 -7.85
C ALA A 73 -4.30 16.23 -7.24
N GLY A 74 -3.28 16.44 -8.07
CA GLY A 74 -2.02 17.09 -7.71
C GLY A 74 -2.19 18.55 -7.30
N GLU A 75 -2.97 19.32 -8.06
CA GLU A 75 -3.31 20.70 -7.78
C GLU A 75 -4.04 20.84 -6.45
N ARG A 76 -5.05 19.99 -6.19
CA ARG A 76 -5.75 19.98 -4.89
C ARG A 76 -4.82 19.64 -3.74
N ALA A 77 -3.88 18.71 -3.93
CA ALA A 77 -2.88 18.36 -2.92
C ALA A 77 -1.87 19.50 -2.69
N ALA A 78 -1.43 20.18 -3.75
CA ALA A 78 -0.54 21.32 -3.71
C ALA A 78 -1.20 22.54 -3.04
N VAL A 79 -2.44 22.87 -3.38
CA VAL A 79 -3.21 23.93 -2.72
C VAL A 79 -3.37 23.61 -1.24
N ARG A 80 -3.69 22.36 -0.89
CA ARG A 80 -3.82 21.94 0.52
C ARG A 80 -2.50 22.05 1.28
N SER A 81 -1.36 21.69 0.67
CA SER A 81 -0.04 21.80 1.31
C SER A 81 0.39 23.25 1.50
N LEU A 82 0.11 24.14 0.53
CA LEU A 82 0.34 25.58 0.66
C LEU A 82 -0.50 26.19 1.78
N LEU A 83 -1.79 25.83 1.87
CA LEU A 83 -2.68 26.31 2.94
C LEU A 83 -2.25 25.79 4.32
N GLN A 84 -1.82 24.52 4.41
CA GLN A 84 -1.28 23.97 5.65
C GLN A 84 0.05 24.63 6.05
N GLY A 85 0.94 24.89 5.09
CA GLY A 85 2.19 25.62 5.30
C GLY A 85 1.93 27.03 5.85
N ARG A 86 0.97 27.76 5.29
CA ARG A 86 0.59 29.10 5.77
C ARG A 86 -0.07 29.07 7.15
N ARG A 87 -0.91 28.06 7.45
CA ARG A 87 -1.48 27.88 8.80
C ARG A 87 -0.40 27.56 9.84
N VAL A 88 0.57 26.71 9.50
CA VAL A 88 1.71 26.43 10.39
C VAL A 88 2.55 27.68 10.61
N ALA A 89 2.84 28.45 9.55
CA ALA A 89 3.54 29.73 9.67
C ALA A 89 2.78 30.74 10.56
N TYR A 90 1.45 30.81 10.42
CA TYR A 90 0.61 31.70 11.23
C TYR A 90 0.56 31.27 12.70
N LEU A 91 0.50 29.96 12.98
CA LEU A 91 0.56 29.42 14.34
C LEU A 91 1.94 29.64 14.99
N ILE A 92 3.03 29.53 14.22
CA ILE A 92 4.37 29.89 14.71
C ILE A 92 4.44 31.39 15.02
N ALA A 93 3.94 32.26 14.13
CA ALA A 93 3.94 33.70 14.33
C ALA A 93 3.11 34.15 15.55
N LEU A 94 1.94 33.55 15.77
CA LEU A 94 1.13 33.79 16.97
C LEU A 94 1.79 33.26 18.25
N GLY A 95 2.54 32.15 18.15
CA GLY A 95 3.36 31.65 19.27
C GLY A 95 4.48 32.61 19.69
N VAL A 96 4.98 33.44 18.77
CA VAL A 96 6.00 34.48 19.05
C VAL A 96 5.38 35.71 19.73
N ALA A 97 4.12 36.05 19.45
CA ALA A 97 3.43 37.16 20.12
C ALA A 97 2.97 36.82 21.56
N GLY A 98 2.90 35.53 21.91
CA GLY A 98 2.48 35.03 23.22
C GLY A 98 3.62 34.70 24.20
N SER A 99 4.87 35.06 23.92
CA SER A 99 5.99 34.78 24.82
C SER A 99 6.50 36.05 25.53
N ALA A 100 5.66 36.65 26.35
CA ALA A 100 6.14 37.26 27.58
C ALA A 100 5.97 36.20 28.68
N ALA A 101 7.08 35.57 29.07
CA ALA A 101 7.22 34.49 30.06
C ALA A 101 6.98 33.03 29.58
N ILE A 102 7.91 32.51 28.78
CA ILE A 102 8.33 31.10 28.91
C ILE A 102 9.86 31.06 28.91
N THR A 103 10.42 30.91 30.09
CA THR A 103 11.83 30.61 30.34
C THR A 103 12.20 29.27 29.69
N GLY A 104 13.11 29.30 28.71
CA GLY A 104 14.05 28.22 28.36
C GLY A 104 13.57 26.85 27.82
N ALA A 105 12.30 26.43 27.98
CA ALA A 105 11.92 25.03 27.73
C ALA A 105 11.13 24.76 26.44
N GLY A 106 10.66 25.79 25.72
CA GLY A 106 9.77 25.61 24.55
C GLY A 106 10.46 25.18 23.25
N VAL A 107 11.71 25.59 23.03
CA VAL A 107 12.44 25.33 21.78
C VAL A 107 12.84 23.84 21.66
N ALA A 108 13.09 23.16 22.79
CA ALA A 108 13.43 21.75 22.81
C ALA A 108 12.26 20.84 22.35
N VAL A 109 11.01 21.22 22.60
CA VAL A 109 9.83 20.42 22.22
C VAL A 109 9.60 20.44 20.71
N LEU A 110 9.93 21.55 20.03
CA LEU A 110 9.75 21.66 18.59
C LEU A 110 10.86 20.93 17.81
N MET A 111 12.07 20.83 18.37
CA MET A 111 13.14 19.98 17.83
C MET A 111 12.95 18.48 18.16
N ALA A 112 12.41 18.12 19.34
CA ALA A 112 12.15 16.73 19.71
C ALA A 112 11.08 16.05 18.83
N ARG A 113 10.16 16.81 18.21
CA ARG A 113 9.20 16.28 17.25
C ARG A 113 9.79 15.97 15.86
N ARG A 114 10.97 16.50 15.53
CA ARG A 114 11.65 16.26 14.25
C ARG A 114 12.46 14.96 14.23
N SER A 115 12.72 14.38 15.41
CA SER A 115 13.57 13.19 15.58
C SER A 115 12.79 11.90 15.87
N ARG A 116 11.56 11.75 15.36
CA ARG A 116 10.94 10.42 15.31
C ARG A 116 11.42 9.72 14.03
N PRO A 117 12.33 8.73 14.10
CA PRO A 117 12.60 7.89 12.95
C PRO A 117 11.29 7.22 12.52
N GLY A 118 11.02 7.27 11.21
CA GLY A 118 9.82 6.73 10.61
C GLY A 118 9.64 5.26 11.00
N HIS A 119 8.61 4.99 11.80
CA HIS A 119 8.06 3.66 11.93
C HIS A 119 7.43 3.31 10.57
N SER A 120 8.12 2.46 9.81
CA SER A 120 7.59 1.79 8.64
C SER A 120 6.37 0.97 9.06
N ARG A 121 5.18 1.57 8.90
CA ARG A 121 3.92 0.84 9.00
C ARG A 121 3.93 -0.27 7.94
N PRO A 122 3.64 -1.54 8.31
CA PRO A 122 3.38 -2.55 7.32
C PRO A 122 2.16 -2.11 6.50
N ARG A 123 2.31 -2.22 5.18
CA ARG A 123 1.29 -1.98 4.17
C ARG A 123 0.12 -2.92 4.43
N SER A 124 -0.88 -2.45 5.16
CA SER A 124 -2.18 -3.12 5.24
C SER A 124 -2.79 -3.12 3.84
N GLY A 125 -2.92 -4.30 3.25
CA GLY A 125 -3.67 -4.50 2.01
C GLY A 125 -5.13 -4.06 2.15
N PRO A 126 -5.83 -3.85 1.03
CA PRO A 126 -7.23 -3.43 1.07
C PRO A 126 -8.07 -4.46 1.83
N PRO A 127 -9.09 -4.03 2.60
CA PRO A 127 -9.99 -4.96 3.25
C PRO A 127 -10.69 -5.82 2.17
N ALA A 128 -10.62 -7.13 2.35
CA ALA A 128 -11.40 -8.08 1.57
C ALA A 128 -12.88 -7.68 1.68
N ARG A 129 -13.46 -7.27 0.56
CA ARG A 129 -14.91 -7.06 0.46
C ARG A 129 -15.55 -8.44 0.57
N SER A 130 -16.21 -8.68 1.68
CA SER A 130 -17.13 -9.80 1.82
C SER A 130 -18.26 -9.62 0.82
N PHE A 131 -18.30 -10.48 -0.20
CA PHE A 131 -19.50 -10.67 -1.00
C PHE A 131 -20.52 -11.42 -0.15
N PRO A 132 -21.74 -10.90 0.05
CA PRO A 132 -22.79 -11.69 0.68
C PRO A 132 -23.20 -12.82 -0.28
N SER A 133 -22.94 -14.05 0.15
CA SER A 133 -23.56 -15.25 -0.38
C SER A 133 -25.06 -15.17 -0.13
N ARG A 134 -25.82 -14.76 -1.16
CA ARG A 134 -27.24 -15.09 -1.21
C ARG A 134 -27.36 -16.57 -1.59
N LEU A 135 -27.76 -17.33 -0.58
CA LEU A 135 -28.37 -18.65 -0.67
C LEU A 135 -29.72 -18.58 -1.40
N ALA A 136 -30.09 -19.73 -1.97
CA ALA A 136 -31.44 -20.15 -2.39
C ALA A 136 -31.95 -19.47 -3.70
N SER A 137 -32.36 -20.20 -4.73
CA SER A 137 -32.98 -21.54 -4.81
C SER A 137 -32.68 -22.19 -6.16
#